data_AF-A0A834YDU8-F1
#
_entry.id   AF-A0A834YDU8-F1
#
_cell.length_a   1.000
_cell.length_b   1.000
_cell.length_c   1.000
_cell.angle_alpha   90.00
_cell.angle_beta   90.00
_cell.angle_gamma   90.00
#
_symmetry.space_group_name_H-M   'P 1'
#
loop_
_entity.id
_entity.type
_entity.pdbx_description
1 polymer ?
#
loop_
_entity_poly.entity_id
_entity_poly.type
_entity_poly.pdbx_seq_one_letter_code
_entity_poly.pdbx_strand_id
1 'polypeptide(L)'
;MSNSGTHPHILVFPFPAQGHMIPLLDLSSQLCTSDLTITILITPQNLPILNPLLSKHPTIQTLILPFPAHPSIPNAIENLKDLPFHLFPQMIHNMKQLYSPILQWFQAHPSPPTAILSDFFLGWTHHLASELRIPRIIFSPSGALAVSLAHFLWRDLPKREDPNNPNFPISFPKVPNSPVFPWCHLSFLFRGYMEGNTYLQFVRDDWLANIASWGLVVNSFSELEGVYLDHLKKDMGHDRVWAVGPLSPLEATERGGSSSIPTHELMNWLDNCGDHSVVYICFGSQAILSNKQMEELAAGLEASDARFIWCVKEVKGENGCAEFGMVPTGFTDRVVGKGLVIRGWVPQVEILRHKSLGVFLTHCGWNSVLEGLVAGVPMIAWPMGADQFINARLLVEEMGVAVKVCEGEDSIPNSEDVARVVVESLGENWPIRVRAKELSVAALGAIKEARPLSPAVQVTRTVAVPVQEEQQGATIAADIVAPTQTVVAPTVAAPVSLRRSSRDRRSAMSSDYEVYLNEATFYILSRVLF
;
A
#
# COMPACT_ATOMS: atom_id res chain seq x y z
N MET A 1 -28.29 32.18 -17.47
CA MET A 1 -27.46 32.03 -16.26
C MET A 1 -26.55 30.84 -16.49
N SER A 2 -25.24 31.04 -16.49
CA SER A 2 -24.26 29.96 -16.69
C SER A 2 -24.26 29.05 -15.47
N ASN A 3 -24.28 27.74 -15.71
CA ASN A 3 -24.20 26.74 -14.64
C ASN A 3 -22.80 26.81 -14.01
N SER A 4 -22.67 27.42 -12.83
CA SER A 4 -21.41 27.48 -12.08
C SER A 4 -21.13 26.10 -11.49
N GLY A 5 -20.45 25.25 -12.27
CA GLY A 5 -20.11 23.90 -11.85
C GLY A 5 -19.38 23.92 -10.51
N THR A 6 -19.88 23.16 -9.55
CA THR A 6 -19.24 22.98 -8.25
C THR A 6 -17.89 22.32 -8.46
N HIS A 7 -16.82 23.07 -8.22
CA HIS A 7 -15.46 22.59 -8.38
C HIS A 7 -15.17 21.48 -7.36
N PRO A 8 -14.63 20.32 -7.79
CA PRO A 8 -14.29 19.21 -6.91
C PRO A 8 -13.46 19.58 -5.68
N HIS A 9 -13.85 19.11 -4.50
CA HIS A 9 -13.14 19.39 -3.25
C HIS A 9 -13.04 18.13 -2.36
N ILE A 10 -11.81 17.70 -2.05
CA ILE A 10 -11.51 16.56 -1.17
C ILE A 10 -11.01 17.00 0.19
N LEU A 11 -11.54 16.43 1.28
CA LEU A 11 -10.82 16.36 2.55
C LEU A 11 -9.91 15.14 2.57
N VAL A 12 -8.61 15.34 2.63
CA VAL A 12 -7.62 14.28 2.84
C VAL A 12 -7.27 14.21 4.32
N PHE A 13 -7.37 13.03 4.92
CA PHE A 13 -7.10 12.81 6.33
C PHE A 13 -6.14 11.62 6.55
N PRO A 14 -4.82 11.87 6.69
CA PRO A 14 -3.86 10.84 7.03
C PRO A 14 -3.92 10.47 8.51
N PHE A 15 -3.68 9.19 8.82
CA PHE A 15 -3.37 8.78 10.18
C PHE A 15 -1.96 9.28 10.57
N PRO A 16 -1.75 9.83 11.78
CA PRO A 16 -0.49 10.46 12.17
C PRO A 16 0.63 9.45 12.51
N ALA A 17 1.16 8.82 11.47
CA ALA A 17 2.35 7.96 11.48
C ALA A 17 3.06 8.09 10.12
N GLN A 18 4.40 8.07 10.08
CA GLN A 18 5.16 8.33 8.83
C GLN A 18 4.79 7.36 7.71
N GLY A 19 4.58 6.08 8.05
CA GLY A 19 4.16 5.05 7.11
C GLY A 19 2.80 5.29 6.45
N HIS A 20 1.96 6.15 7.04
CA HIS A 20 0.61 6.47 6.59
C HIS A 20 0.55 7.85 5.93
N MET A 21 1.13 8.86 6.61
CA MET A 21 1.19 10.23 6.13
C MET A 21 1.94 10.32 4.79
N ILE A 22 3.20 9.86 4.74
CA ILE A 22 4.07 10.05 3.56
C ILE A 22 3.40 9.57 2.26
N PRO A 23 2.93 8.31 2.15
CA PRO A 23 2.31 7.85 0.91
C PRO A 23 0.96 8.52 0.62
N LEU A 24 0.14 8.91 1.62
CA LEU A 24 -1.09 9.66 1.33
C LEU A 24 -0.80 11.10 0.84
N LEU A 25 0.29 11.71 1.28
CA LEU A 25 0.77 13.00 0.78
C LEU A 25 1.37 12.88 -0.63
N ASP A 26 2.04 11.77 -0.95
CA ASP A 26 2.50 11.45 -2.30
C ASP A 26 1.34 11.21 -3.27
N LEU A 27 0.28 10.51 -2.83
CA LEU A 27 -0.97 10.45 -3.56
C LEU A 27 -1.56 11.85 -3.77
N SER A 28 -1.69 12.64 -2.70
CA SER A 28 -2.23 14.02 -2.77
C SER A 28 -1.46 14.91 -3.76
N SER A 29 -0.14 14.73 -3.89
CA SER A 29 0.65 15.42 -4.92
C SER A 29 0.28 15.01 -6.35
N GLN A 30 -0.04 13.74 -6.56
CA GLN A 30 -0.49 13.23 -7.87
C GLN A 30 -1.94 13.61 -8.18
N LEU A 31 -2.79 13.76 -7.15
CA LEU A 31 -4.16 14.26 -7.29
C LEU A 31 -4.22 15.75 -7.65
N CYS A 32 -3.21 16.54 -7.26
CA CYS A 32 -3.21 17.99 -7.39
C CYS A 32 -3.25 18.44 -8.86
N THR A 33 -4.42 18.88 -9.31
CA THR A 33 -4.72 19.34 -10.68
C THR A 33 -5.45 20.69 -10.64
N SER A 34 -5.58 21.37 -11.77
CA SER A 34 -6.28 22.68 -11.87
C SER A 34 -7.75 22.63 -11.46
N ASP A 35 -8.36 21.45 -11.54
CA ASP A 35 -9.80 21.23 -11.41
C ASP A 35 -10.17 20.46 -10.12
N LEU A 36 -9.24 20.37 -9.16
CA LEU A 36 -9.42 19.71 -7.87
C LEU A 36 -8.86 20.53 -6.71
N THR A 37 -9.73 20.95 -5.80
CA THR A 37 -9.35 21.50 -4.51
C THR A 37 -9.08 20.36 -3.52
N ILE A 38 -7.98 20.47 -2.78
CA ILE A 38 -7.60 19.51 -1.74
C ILE A 38 -7.41 20.28 -0.44
N THR A 39 -8.13 19.90 0.61
CA THR A 39 -7.83 20.29 1.99
C THR A 39 -7.23 19.10 2.72
N ILE A 40 -6.08 19.29 3.37
CA ILE A 40 -5.45 18.26 4.19
C ILE A 40 -5.72 18.56 5.67
N LEU A 41 -6.34 17.62 6.37
CA LEU A 41 -6.49 17.68 7.83
C LEU A 41 -5.17 17.26 8.49
N ILE A 42 -4.66 18.09 9.39
CA ILE A 42 -3.47 17.76 10.17
C ILE A 42 -3.52 18.33 11.59
N THR A 43 -2.70 17.78 12.48
CA THR A 43 -2.53 18.28 13.86
C THR A 43 -1.23 19.09 13.99
N PRO A 44 -1.12 20.02 14.97
CA PRO A 44 -0.03 20.98 15.04
C PRO A 44 1.41 20.42 14.98
N GLN A 45 1.70 19.32 15.69
CA GLN A 45 3.06 18.73 15.71
C GLN A 45 3.37 17.95 14.43
N ASN A 46 2.34 17.55 13.69
CA ASN A 46 2.46 16.87 12.40
C ASN A 46 2.58 17.86 11.23
N LEU A 47 2.16 19.12 11.39
CA LEU A 47 2.14 20.17 10.36
C LEU A 47 3.44 20.28 9.52
N PRO A 48 4.66 20.24 10.08
CA PRO A 48 5.90 20.37 9.29
C PRO A 48 6.09 19.29 8.21
N ILE A 49 5.43 18.13 8.34
CA ILE A 49 5.48 17.04 7.36
C ILE A 49 4.84 17.47 6.02
N LEU A 50 3.96 18.48 6.01
CA LEU A 50 3.38 19.03 4.78
C LEU A 50 4.30 19.97 4.02
N ASN A 51 5.40 20.46 4.61
CA ASN A 51 6.24 21.50 4.00
C ASN A 51 6.69 21.16 2.56
N PRO A 52 7.17 19.94 2.22
CA PRO A 52 7.55 19.58 0.86
C PRO A 52 6.36 19.58 -0.12
N LEU A 53 5.17 19.19 0.37
CA LEU A 53 3.96 19.15 -0.44
C LEU A 53 3.43 20.55 -0.73
N LEU A 54 3.32 21.40 0.30
CA LEU A 54 2.83 22.78 0.18
C LEU A 54 3.80 23.66 -0.64
N SER A 55 5.10 23.40 -0.56
CA SER A 55 6.10 24.09 -1.39
C SER A 55 5.94 23.77 -2.89
N LYS A 56 5.56 22.53 -3.22
CA LYS A 56 5.31 22.10 -4.61
C LYS A 56 3.91 22.48 -5.11
N HIS A 57 2.92 22.45 -4.22
CA HIS A 57 1.51 22.63 -4.53
C HIS A 57 0.86 23.64 -3.56
N PRO A 58 1.13 24.96 -3.72
CA PRO A 58 0.64 26.00 -2.82
C PRO A 58 -0.88 26.23 -2.89
N THR A 59 -1.58 25.55 -3.81
CA THR A 59 -3.04 25.54 -3.90
C THR A 59 -3.71 24.58 -2.91
N ILE A 60 -2.95 23.67 -2.30
CA ILE A 60 -3.47 22.75 -1.28
C ILE A 60 -3.76 23.52 0.01
N GLN A 61 -4.99 23.37 0.51
CA GLN A 61 -5.46 23.99 1.74
C GLN A 61 -5.13 23.08 2.94
N THR A 62 -5.02 23.67 4.13
CA THR A 62 -4.72 22.93 5.36
C THR A 62 -5.78 23.22 6.42
N LEU A 63 -6.39 22.15 6.96
CA LEU A 63 -7.27 22.20 8.12
C LEU A 63 -6.49 21.74 9.35
N ILE A 64 -6.06 22.70 10.18
CA ILE A 64 -5.33 22.41 11.42
C ILE A 64 -6.33 22.23 12.56
N LEU A 65 -6.40 21.03 13.14
CA LEU A 65 -7.21 20.72 14.32
C LEU A 65 -6.31 20.20 15.45
N PRO A 66 -6.56 20.57 16.72
CA PRO A 66 -5.76 20.08 17.84
C PRO A 66 -5.89 18.55 17.96
N PHE A 67 -4.78 17.87 18.24
CA PHE A 67 -4.83 16.44 18.55
C PHE A 67 -5.69 16.22 19.81
N PRO A 68 -6.67 15.29 19.81
CA PRO A 68 -7.56 15.16 20.95
C PRO A 68 -6.84 14.72 22.24
N ALA A 69 -7.23 15.28 23.38
CA ALA A 69 -6.65 14.89 24.66
C ALA A 69 -7.18 13.51 25.10
N HIS A 70 -6.29 12.67 25.63
CA HIS A 70 -6.62 11.36 26.21
C HIS A 70 -5.84 11.14 27.51
N PRO A 71 -6.45 10.69 28.63
CA PRO A 71 -5.75 10.57 29.91
C PRO A 71 -4.52 9.66 29.93
N SER A 72 -4.42 8.72 28.97
CA SER A 72 -3.29 7.79 28.85
C SER A 72 -2.25 8.21 27.82
N ILE A 73 -2.52 9.23 26.98
CA ILE A 73 -1.58 9.72 25.98
C ILE A 73 -0.91 10.99 26.53
N PRO A 74 0.42 11.02 26.70
CA PRO A 74 1.12 12.22 27.18
C PRO A 74 0.86 13.45 26.32
N ASN A 75 0.73 14.61 26.98
CA ASN A 75 0.55 15.89 26.30
C ASN A 75 1.67 16.14 25.27
N ALA A 76 1.31 16.72 24.12
CA ALA A 76 2.15 16.96 22.94
C ALA A 76 2.61 15.73 22.12
N ILE A 77 2.23 14.49 22.50
CA ILE A 77 2.40 13.33 21.60
C ILE A 77 1.22 13.27 20.62
N GLU A 78 1.48 13.63 19.36
CA GLU A 78 0.48 13.58 18.28
C GLU A 78 0.84 12.59 17.16
N ASN A 79 1.99 11.91 17.23
CA ASN A 79 2.47 10.99 16.20
C ASN A 79 2.87 9.63 16.79
N LEU A 80 2.59 8.56 16.06
CA LEU A 80 2.87 7.18 16.51
C LEU A 80 4.35 6.89 16.75
N LYS A 81 5.29 7.61 16.11
CA LYS A 81 6.74 7.42 16.36
C LYS A 81 7.16 7.77 17.80
N ASP A 82 6.41 8.65 18.46
CA ASP A 82 6.74 9.17 19.80
C ASP A 82 5.86 8.49 20.88
N LEU A 83 4.87 7.68 20.47
CA LEU A 83 3.92 7.02 21.35
C LEU A 83 4.42 5.62 21.80
N PRO A 84 4.35 5.29 23.10
CA PRO A 84 4.52 3.90 23.56
C PRO A 84 3.55 2.96 22.84
N PHE A 85 4.08 1.97 22.12
CA PHE A 85 3.31 1.18 21.14
C PHE A 85 2.05 0.48 21.69
N HIS A 86 2.06 0.11 22.98
CA HIS A 86 0.90 -0.48 23.66
C HIS A 86 -0.30 0.47 23.81
N LEU A 87 -0.13 1.78 23.56
CA LEU A 87 -1.18 2.80 23.54
C LEU A 87 -1.78 3.03 22.15
N PHE A 88 -1.34 2.29 21.13
CA PHE A 88 -1.84 2.47 19.76
C PHE A 88 -3.37 2.28 19.60
N PRO A 89 -4.03 1.28 20.24
CA PRO A 89 -5.50 1.18 20.22
C PRO A 89 -6.19 2.43 20.77
N GLN A 90 -5.62 3.02 21.82
CA GLN A 90 -6.10 4.24 22.45
C GLN A 90 -5.93 5.42 21.49
N MET A 91 -4.81 5.51 20.76
CA MET A 91 -4.59 6.54 19.73
C MET A 91 -5.64 6.46 18.62
N ILE A 92 -5.88 5.28 18.04
CA ILE A 92 -6.91 5.06 17.01
C ILE A 92 -8.29 5.50 17.53
N HIS A 93 -8.68 5.00 18.71
CA HIS A 93 -9.95 5.37 19.35
C HIS A 93 -10.07 6.86 19.65
N ASN A 94 -8.98 7.52 19.99
CA ASN A 94 -8.93 8.92 20.36
C ASN A 94 -9.18 9.85 19.16
N MET A 95 -8.74 9.47 17.95
CA MET A 95 -8.93 10.25 16.73
C MET A 95 -10.41 10.55 16.44
N LYS A 96 -11.35 9.68 16.86
CA LYS A 96 -12.79 9.89 16.67
C LYS A 96 -13.33 11.16 17.35
N GLN A 97 -12.63 11.73 18.34
CA GLN A 97 -13.02 13.00 18.95
C GLN A 97 -12.99 14.17 17.95
N LEU A 98 -12.30 14.02 16.82
CA LEU A 98 -12.30 14.98 15.72
C LEU A 98 -13.61 14.99 14.91
N TYR A 99 -14.54 14.05 15.14
CA TYR A 99 -15.84 14.00 14.45
C TYR A 99 -16.59 15.34 14.51
N SER A 100 -16.86 15.85 15.72
CA SER A 100 -17.63 17.08 15.89
C SER A 100 -16.91 18.34 15.37
N PRO A 101 -15.59 18.55 15.63
CA PRO A 101 -14.82 19.62 14.99
C PRO A 101 -14.85 19.60 13.47
N ILE A 102 -14.70 18.42 12.83
CA ILE A 102 -14.75 18.31 11.37
C ILE A 102 -16.16 18.61 10.87
N LEU A 103 -17.21 18.03 11.49
CA LEU A 103 -18.60 18.29 11.12
C LEU A 103 -18.96 19.78 11.20
N GLN A 104 -18.55 20.47 12.26
CA GLN A 104 -18.73 21.91 12.41
C GLN A 104 -17.98 22.70 11.33
N TRP A 105 -16.76 22.29 10.97
CA TRP A 105 -16.01 22.90 9.88
C TRP A 105 -16.72 22.70 8.53
N PHE A 106 -17.21 21.50 8.20
CA PHE A 106 -18.00 21.25 6.98
C PHE A 106 -19.25 22.14 6.92
N GLN A 107 -19.96 22.31 8.04
CA GLN A 107 -21.16 23.15 8.12
C GLN A 107 -20.86 24.65 7.97
N ALA A 108 -19.67 25.10 8.36
CA ALA A 108 -19.24 26.50 8.26
C ALA A 108 -18.47 26.82 6.97
N HIS A 109 -17.99 25.81 6.22
CA HIS A 109 -17.17 26.03 5.03
C HIS A 109 -18.02 26.56 3.86
N PRO A 110 -17.59 27.63 3.15
CA PRO A 110 -18.38 28.23 2.07
C PRO A 110 -18.49 27.35 0.82
N SER A 111 -17.57 26.41 0.65
CA SER A 111 -17.57 25.39 -0.40
C SER A 111 -17.02 24.09 0.19
N PRO A 112 -17.80 23.36 1.01
CA PRO A 112 -17.30 22.21 1.75
C PRO A 112 -16.81 21.10 0.82
N PRO A 113 -15.94 20.19 1.30
CA PRO A 113 -15.58 19.00 0.54
C PRO A 113 -16.83 18.18 0.17
N THR A 114 -16.79 17.56 -1.00
CA THR A 114 -17.82 16.62 -1.46
C THR A 114 -17.45 15.17 -1.15
N ALA A 115 -16.46 14.98 -0.27
CA ALA A 115 -15.57 13.83 -0.29
C ALA A 115 -14.69 13.72 0.96
N ILE A 116 -14.44 12.50 1.42
CA ILE A 116 -13.37 12.20 2.39
C ILE A 116 -12.46 11.11 1.82
N LEU A 117 -11.18 11.40 1.66
CA LEU A 117 -10.11 10.42 1.43
C LEU A 117 -9.33 10.24 2.73
N SER A 118 -9.41 9.07 3.35
CA SER A 118 -8.85 8.87 4.69
C SER A 118 -8.15 7.54 4.84
N ASP A 119 -7.12 7.49 5.68
CA ASP A 119 -6.41 6.26 6.05
C ASP A 119 -7.34 5.17 6.64
N PHE A 120 -6.97 3.89 6.50
CA PHE A 120 -7.76 2.78 7.06
C PHE A 120 -7.85 2.79 8.59
N PHE A 121 -6.92 3.41 9.33
CA PHE A 121 -7.03 3.60 10.79
C PHE A 121 -7.97 4.74 11.20
N LEU A 122 -8.73 5.31 10.26
CA LEU A 122 -9.74 6.34 10.48
C LEU A 122 -11.11 5.86 9.99
N GLY A 123 -11.44 4.59 10.25
CA GLY A 123 -12.65 3.91 9.79
C GLY A 123 -13.93 4.66 10.12
N TRP A 124 -14.01 5.21 11.35
CA TRP A 124 -15.10 6.05 11.86
C TRP A 124 -15.48 7.23 10.97
N THR A 125 -14.57 7.74 10.12
CA THR A 125 -14.88 8.82 9.18
C THR A 125 -15.93 8.38 8.13
N HIS A 126 -16.20 7.09 7.98
CA HIS A 126 -17.32 6.55 7.21
C HIS A 126 -18.67 7.03 7.75
N HIS A 127 -18.84 7.08 9.08
CA HIS A 127 -20.07 7.56 9.70
C HIS A 127 -20.24 9.07 9.50
N LEU A 128 -19.15 9.84 9.60
CA LEU A 128 -19.13 11.27 9.30
C LEU A 128 -19.51 11.53 7.84
N ALA A 129 -18.91 10.80 6.90
CA ALA A 129 -19.25 10.87 5.48
C ALA A 129 -20.72 10.51 5.22
N SER A 130 -21.27 9.53 5.94
CA SER A 130 -22.68 9.14 5.85
C SER A 130 -23.64 10.21 6.39
N GLU A 131 -23.31 10.88 7.48
CA GLU A 131 -24.09 12.03 8.00
C GLU A 131 -24.07 13.21 7.02
N LEU A 132 -22.90 13.51 6.46
CA LEU A 132 -22.70 14.53 5.43
C LEU A 132 -23.25 14.14 4.04
N ARG A 133 -23.63 12.87 3.85
CA ARG A 133 -24.10 12.26 2.58
C ARG A 133 -23.11 12.38 1.42
N ILE A 134 -21.83 12.21 1.72
CA ILE A 134 -20.71 12.22 0.78
C ILE A 134 -20.00 10.85 0.75
N PRO A 135 -19.34 10.46 -0.35
CA PRO A 135 -18.49 9.28 -0.38
C PRO A 135 -17.27 9.40 0.55
N ARG A 136 -16.97 8.32 1.26
CA ARG A 136 -15.66 8.06 1.85
C ARG A 136 -14.88 7.07 0.98
N ILE A 137 -13.66 7.44 0.63
CA ILE A 137 -12.66 6.57 0.03
C ILE A 137 -11.60 6.24 1.08
N ILE A 138 -11.24 4.97 1.17
CA ILE A 138 -10.12 4.52 2.01
C ILE A 138 -8.82 4.69 1.24
N PHE A 139 -7.79 5.16 1.92
CA PHE A 139 -6.42 4.96 1.50
C PHE A 139 -5.76 3.85 2.31
N SER A 140 -5.15 2.87 1.63
CA SER A 140 -4.31 1.85 2.22
C SER A 140 -2.84 2.06 1.86
N PRO A 141 -1.99 2.43 2.85
CA PRO A 141 -0.53 2.36 2.72
C PRO A 141 0.05 0.94 2.86
N SER A 142 -0.78 -0.09 3.09
CA SER A 142 -0.42 -1.52 3.05
C SER A 142 -0.91 -2.19 1.78
N GLY A 143 -0.31 -3.33 1.43
CA GLY A 143 -0.68 -4.15 0.26
C GLY A 143 -2.10 -4.74 0.32
N ALA A 144 -2.65 -5.05 -0.85
CA ALA A 144 -3.97 -5.64 -1.02
C ALA A 144 -4.12 -7.01 -0.32
N LEU A 145 -3.06 -7.83 -0.25
CA LEU A 145 -3.07 -9.07 0.53
C LEU A 145 -3.26 -8.76 2.03
N ALA A 146 -2.51 -7.79 2.58
CA ALA A 146 -2.64 -7.40 3.99
C ALA A 146 -4.04 -6.88 4.33
N VAL A 147 -4.64 -6.06 3.45
CA VAL A 147 -6.03 -5.59 3.60
C VAL A 147 -7.03 -6.75 3.53
N SER A 148 -6.84 -7.69 2.59
CA SER A 148 -7.70 -8.89 2.44
C SER A 148 -7.72 -9.75 3.71
N LEU A 149 -6.53 -9.96 4.30
CA LEU A 149 -6.40 -10.69 5.56
C LEU A 149 -7.01 -9.90 6.73
N ALA A 150 -6.82 -8.59 6.80
CA ALA A 150 -7.43 -7.74 7.83
C ALA A 150 -8.97 -7.77 7.78
N HIS A 151 -9.57 -7.67 6.58
CA HIS A 151 -11.01 -7.83 6.38
C HIS A 151 -11.51 -9.17 6.91
N PHE A 152 -10.83 -10.27 6.56
CA PHE A 152 -11.16 -11.60 7.07
C PHE A 152 -11.06 -11.68 8.59
N LEU A 153 -9.96 -11.21 9.19
CA LEU A 153 -9.73 -11.24 10.63
C LEU A 153 -10.84 -10.52 11.40
N TRP A 154 -11.15 -9.27 11.06
CA TRP A 154 -12.07 -8.44 11.84
C TRP A 154 -13.55 -8.76 11.61
N ARG A 155 -13.90 -9.32 10.45
CA ARG A 155 -15.25 -9.80 10.14
C ARG A 155 -15.52 -11.17 10.75
N ASP A 156 -14.64 -12.15 10.50
CA ASP A 156 -14.91 -13.56 10.81
C ASP A 156 -14.41 -13.97 12.21
N LEU A 157 -13.51 -13.18 12.84
CA LEU A 157 -12.89 -13.43 14.15
C LEU A 157 -12.40 -14.89 14.36
N PRO A 158 -11.47 -15.40 13.52
CA PRO A 158 -10.94 -16.75 13.68
C PRO A 158 -10.29 -16.92 15.07
N LYS A 159 -10.60 -18.04 15.74
CA LYS A 159 -10.10 -18.37 17.08
C LYS A 159 -9.01 -19.44 16.99
N ARG A 160 -8.01 -19.33 17.87
CA ARG A 160 -7.06 -20.41 18.16
C ARG A 160 -7.63 -21.35 19.20
N GLU A 161 -7.43 -22.65 19.02
CA GLU A 161 -7.87 -23.68 19.99
C GLU A 161 -6.96 -23.72 21.22
N ASP A 162 -5.66 -23.48 21.04
CA ASP A 162 -4.68 -23.33 22.11
C ASP A 162 -4.23 -21.86 22.25
N PRO A 163 -4.64 -21.16 23.31
CA PRO A 163 -4.20 -19.78 23.59
C PRO A 163 -2.71 -19.66 23.95
N ASN A 164 -2.03 -20.75 24.30
CA ASN A 164 -0.63 -20.73 24.73
C ASN A 164 0.35 -21.04 23.60
N ASN A 165 -0.14 -21.51 22.44
CA ASN A 165 0.69 -21.76 21.27
C ASN A 165 0.80 -20.46 20.41
N PRO A 166 1.94 -19.73 20.44
CA PRO A 166 2.14 -18.57 19.57
C PRO A 166 2.19 -18.95 18.10
N ASN A 167 2.55 -20.20 17.78
CA ASN A 167 2.69 -20.71 16.43
C ASN A 167 1.41 -21.41 15.91
N PHE A 168 0.27 -21.25 16.60
CA PHE A 168 -1.00 -21.84 16.16
C PHE A 168 -1.37 -21.37 14.75
N PRO A 169 -1.60 -22.27 13.77
CA PRO A 169 -1.85 -21.89 12.38
C PRO A 169 -3.27 -21.31 12.19
N ILE A 170 -3.36 -20.09 11.68
CA ILE A 170 -4.61 -19.48 11.23
C ILE A 170 -4.67 -19.52 9.71
N SER A 171 -5.67 -20.21 9.18
CA SER A 171 -5.91 -20.37 7.74
C SER A 171 -6.91 -19.34 7.22
N PHE A 172 -6.68 -18.85 6.00
CA PHE A 172 -7.50 -17.84 5.35
C PHE A 172 -8.16 -18.39 4.07
N PRO A 173 -9.06 -19.39 4.16
CA PRO A 173 -9.58 -20.12 3.00
C PRO A 173 -10.45 -19.28 2.06
N LYS A 174 -10.88 -18.08 2.47
CA LYS A 174 -11.66 -17.14 1.64
C LYS A 174 -10.76 -16.19 0.82
N VAL A 175 -9.48 -16.11 1.15
CA VAL A 175 -8.49 -15.24 0.48
C VAL A 175 -7.79 -16.08 -0.62
N PRO A 176 -7.44 -15.49 -1.79
CA PRO A 176 -6.68 -16.18 -2.84
C PRO A 176 -5.41 -16.82 -2.29
N ASN A 177 -4.97 -17.92 -2.92
CA ASN A 177 -3.86 -18.75 -2.47
C ASN A 177 -4.03 -19.39 -1.07
N SER A 178 -5.15 -19.13 -0.37
CA SER A 178 -5.52 -19.70 0.93
C SER A 178 -4.38 -19.72 1.96
N PRO A 179 -3.73 -18.56 2.23
CA PRO A 179 -2.53 -18.53 3.04
C PRO A 179 -2.83 -18.99 4.48
N VAL A 180 -1.79 -19.51 5.13
CA VAL A 180 -1.78 -19.91 6.53
C VAL A 180 -0.66 -19.14 7.24
N PHE A 181 -0.98 -18.48 8.35
CA PHE A 181 -0.01 -17.73 9.15
C PHE A 181 -0.02 -18.24 10.61
N PRO A 182 1.15 -18.38 11.25
CA PRO A 182 1.24 -18.52 12.70
C PRO A 182 0.51 -17.38 13.43
N TRP A 183 -0.14 -17.67 14.56
CA TRP A 183 -0.87 -16.65 15.33
C TRP A 183 0.00 -15.43 15.66
N CYS A 184 1.27 -15.63 16.02
CA CYS A 184 2.24 -14.58 16.31
C CYS A 184 2.54 -13.64 15.14
N HIS A 185 2.38 -14.08 13.88
CA HIS A 185 2.59 -13.27 12.67
C HIS A 185 1.39 -12.36 12.36
N LEU A 186 0.27 -12.50 13.05
CA LEU A 186 -0.89 -11.62 12.90
C LEU A 186 -0.67 -10.28 13.62
N SER A 187 -1.31 -9.23 13.11
CA SER A 187 -1.27 -7.90 13.72
C SER A 187 -1.61 -7.95 15.21
N PHE A 188 -0.79 -7.30 16.03
CA PHE A 188 -0.95 -7.30 17.49
C PHE A 188 -2.31 -6.75 17.95
N LEU A 189 -2.91 -5.83 17.18
CA LEU A 189 -4.27 -5.34 17.39
C LEU A 189 -5.29 -6.48 17.41
N PHE A 190 -5.18 -7.42 16.46
CA PHE A 190 -6.03 -8.60 16.40
C PHE A 190 -5.63 -9.63 17.46
N ARG A 191 -4.33 -9.89 17.65
CA ARG A 191 -3.84 -10.85 18.66
C ARG A 191 -4.26 -10.50 20.08
N GLY A 192 -4.36 -9.20 20.39
CA GLY A 192 -4.81 -8.67 21.68
C GLY A 192 -6.33 -8.48 21.80
N TYR A 193 -7.11 -8.70 20.75
CA TYR A 193 -8.56 -8.49 20.77
C TYR A 193 -9.22 -9.40 21.82
N MET A 194 -9.91 -8.77 22.77
CA MET A 194 -10.70 -9.42 23.80
C MET A 194 -12.06 -8.74 23.86
N GLU A 195 -13.12 -9.55 23.89
CA GLU A 195 -14.49 -9.07 24.01
C GLU A 195 -14.66 -8.28 25.32
N GLY A 196 -15.27 -7.09 25.24
CA GLY A 196 -15.36 -6.13 26.34
C GLY A 196 -14.22 -5.10 26.43
N ASN A 197 -13.13 -5.23 25.67
CA ASN A 197 -12.13 -4.16 25.55
C ASN A 197 -12.66 -3.06 24.62
N THR A 198 -12.96 -1.88 25.16
CA THR A 198 -13.57 -0.75 24.42
C THR A 198 -12.70 -0.19 23.30
N TYR A 199 -11.38 -0.20 23.45
CA TYR A 199 -10.45 0.29 22.43
C TYR A 199 -10.35 -0.70 21.27
N LEU A 200 -10.24 -2.00 21.55
CA LEU A 200 -10.09 -3.03 20.53
C LEU A 200 -11.42 -3.39 19.85
N GLN A 201 -12.55 -3.24 20.54
CA GLN A 201 -13.87 -3.25 19.90
C GLN A 201 -14.00 -2.09 18.91
N PHE A 202 -13.59 -0.87 19.30
CA PHE A 202 -13.60 0.27 18.38
C PHE A 202 -12.68 0.05 17.16
N VAL A 203 -11.49 -0.53 17.34
CA VAL A 203 -10.61 -0.91 16.21
C VAL A 203 -11.31 -1.88 15.26
N ARG A 204 -12.04 -2.88 15.79
CA ARG A 204 -12.86 -3.79 14.97
C ARG A 204 -13.96 -3.05 14.22
N ASP A 205 -14.69 -2.16 14.89
CA ASP A 205 -15.76 -1.37 14.29
C ASP A 205 -15.24 -0.46 13.17
N ASP A 206 -14.06 0.14 13.34
CA ASP A 206 -13.34 0.91 12.32
C ASP A 206 -12.99 0.05 11.08
N TRP A 207 -12.51 -1.18 11.27
CA TRP A 207 -12.25 -2.11 10.17
C TRP A 207 -13.54 -2.54 9.45
N LEU A 208 -14.66 -2.72 10.15
CA LEU A 208 -15.96 -2.99 9.52
C LEU A 208 -16.48 -1.76 8.75
N ALA A 209 -16.26 -0.55 9.27
CA ALA A 209 -16.59 0.70 8.59
C ALA A 209 -15.73 0.95 7.34
N ASN A 210 -14.50 0.40 7.28
CA ASN A 210 -13.74 0.32 6.03
C ASN A 210 -14.47 -0.56 4.99
N ILE A 211 -14.86 -1.79 5.33
CA ILE A 211 -15.56 -2.69 4.38
C ILE A 211 -16.83 -2.02 3.79
N ALA A 212 -17.54 -1.21 4.58
CA ALA A 212 -18.74 -0.47 4.16
C ALA A 212 -18.49 0.84 3.39
N SER A 213 -17.24 1.27 3.20
CA SER A 213 -16.92 2.55 2.56
C SER A 213 -17.12 2.54 1.04
N TRP A 214 -17.20 3.72 0.43
CA TRP A 214 -17.60 3.84 -0.99
C TRP A 214 -16.57 3.23 -1.94
N GLY A 215 -15.28 3.31 -1.62
CA GLY A 215 -14.22 2.69 -2.40
C GLY A 215 -12.89 2.61 -1.65
N LEU A 216 -11.94 1.87 -2.22
CA LEU A 216 -10.62 1.60 -1.64
C LEU A 216 -9.52 1.92 -2.64
N VAL A 217 -8.56 2.74 -2.22
CA VAL A 217 -7.33 3.05 -2.95
C VAL A 217 -6.17 2.35 -2.23
N VAL A 218 -5.45 1.48 -2.93
CA VAL A 218 -4.31 0.73 -2.41
C VAL A 218 -3.02 1.23 -3.07
N ASN A 219 -2.00 1.53 -2.26
CA ASN A 219 -0.65 1.81 -2.76
C ASN A 219 0.01 0.50 -3.24
N SER A 220 -0.45 -0.04 -4.37
CA SER A 220 0.04 -1.28 -4.99
C SER A 220 -0.24 -1.26 -6.50
N PHE A 221 0.14 -2.31 -7.22
CA PHE A 221 -0.05 -2.47 -8.67
C PHE A 221 -0.45 -3.90 -9.07
N SER A 222 -1.05 -4.05 -10.25
CA SER A 222 -1.71 -5.27 -10.72
C SER A 222 -0.78 -6.48 -10.82
N GLU A 223 0.46 -6.28 -11.28
CA GLU A 223 1.47 -7.34 -11.43
C GLU A 223 2.04 -7.83 -10.09
N LEU A 224 1.84 -7.06 -9.01
CA LEU A 224 2.25 -7.44 -7.65
C LEU A 224 1.12 -8.17 -6.91
N GLU A 225 -0.13 -7.66 -6.98
CA GLU A 225 -1.23 -8.13 -6.14
C GLU A 225 -2.60 -8.26 -6.85
N GLY A 226 -2.63 -8.39 -8.18
CA GLY A 226 -3.87 -8.41 -8.98
C GLY A 226 -4.95 -9.37 -8.47
N VAL A 227 -4.56 -10.58 -8.05
CA VAL A 227 -5.50 -11.58 -7.49
C VAL A 227 -6.15 -11.11 -6.17
N TYR A 228 -5.43 -10.34 -5.36
CA TYR A 228 -5.90 -9.79 -4.10
C TYR A 228 -6.73 -8.52 -4.31
N LEU A 229 -6.39 -7.69 -5.28
CA LEU A 229 -7.20 -6.55 -5.72
C LEU A 229 -8.59 -7.02 -6.23
N ASP A 230 -8.63 -8.08 -7.04
CA ASP A 230 -9.90 -8.67 -7.51
C ASP A 230 -10.67 -9.43 -6.43
N HIS A 231 -9.99 -9.93 -5.39
CA HIS A 231 -10.65 -10.44 -4.19
C HIS A 231 -11.31 -9.30 -3.41
N LEU A 232 -10.61 -8.18 -3.18
CA LEU A 232 -11.16 -7.02 -2.47
C LEU A 232 -12.42 -6.44 -3.16
N LYS A 233 -12.46 -6.40 -4.49
CA LYS A 233 -13.68 -6.00 -5.24
C LYS A 233 -14.88 -6.88 -4.89
N LYS A 234 -14.67 -8.20 -4.80
CA LYS A 234 -15.72 -9.17 -4.43
C LYS A 234 -16.07 -9.08 -2.95
N ASP A 235 -15.08 -8.87 -2.09
CA ASP A 235 -15.22 -8.78 -0.63
C ASP A 235 -16.00 -7.54 -0.19
N MET A 236 -15.76 -6.39 -0.84
CA MET A 236 -16.50 -5.14 -0.65
C MET A 236 -17.79 -5.06 -1.48
N GLY A 237 -18.03 -6.03 -2.38
CA GLY A 237 -19.22 -6.09 -3.23
C GLY A 237 -19.28 -5.03 -4.35
N HIS A 238 -18.14 -4.48 -4.78
CA HIS A 238 -18.08 -3.46 -5.83
C HIS A 238 -16.69 -3.34 -6.49
N ASP A 239 -16.65 -2.90 -7.76
CA ASP A 239 -15.40 -2.74 -8.52
C ASP A 239 -14.56 -1.50 -8.17
N ARG A 240 -15.01 -0.70 -7.19
CA ARG A 240 -14.35 0.55 -6.71
C ARG A 240 -13.15 0.26 -5.80
N VAL A 241 -12.21 -0.53 -6.31
CA VAL A 241 -10.92 -0.85 -5.69
C VAL A 241 -9.82 -0.54 -6.71
N TRP A 242 -8.96 0.43 -6.38
CA TRP A 242 -7.93 0.94 -7.29
C TRP A 242 -6.53 0.73 -6.73
N ALA A 243 -5.69 0.11 -7.55
CA ALA A 243 -4.23 0.17 -7.41
C ALA A 243 -3.74 1.51 -7.96
N VAL A 244 -3.03 2.30 -7.14
CA VAL A 244 -2.43 3.59 -7.53
C VAL A 244 -0.92 3.67 -7.27
N GLY A 245 -0.33 2.56 -6.82
CA GLY A 245 1.08 2.47 -6.50
C GLY A 245 1.93 1.96 -7.65
N PRO A 246 3.27 1.94 -7.49
CA PRO A 246 3.99 2.53 -6.36
C PRO A 246 3.97 4.07 -6.41
N LEU A 247 3.53 4.72 -5.34
CA LEU A 247 3.46 6.19 -5.33
C LEU A 247 4.87 6.80 -5.39
N SER A 248 5.08 7.74 -6.33
CA SER A 248 6.37 8.43 -6.49
C SER A 248 6.58 9.43 -5.34
N PRO A 249 7.71 9.37 -4.61
CA PRO A 249 8.06 10.39 -3.62
C PRO A 249 8.09 11.81 -4.19
N LEU A 250 7.56 12.80 -3.45
CA LEU A 250 8.05 14.19 -3.54
C LEU A 250 9.57 14.20 -3.32
N GLU A 251 10.25 15.23 -3.83
CA GLU A 251 11.72 15.34 -3.81
C GLU A 251 12.29 15.07 -2.40
N ALA A 252 13.37 14.30 -2.36
CA ALA A 252 13.69 13.43 -1.24
C ALA A 252 14.46 14.11 -0.08
N THR A 253 14.82 15.38 -0.23
CA THR A 253 15.87 16.04 0.56
C THR A 253 15.57 16.26 2.04
N GLU A 254 14.31 16.25 2.49
CA GLU A 254 13.94 16.63 3.88
C GLU A 254 12.88 15.71 4.55
N ARG A 255 12.68 14.48 4.05
CA ARG A 255 11.47 13.67 4.37
C ARG A 255 11.35 13.04 5.77
N GLY A 256 12.42 12.92 6.56
CA GLY A 256 12.35 12.13 7.80
C GLY A 256 13.32 12.45 8.93
N GLY A 257 13.98 13.61 8.89
CA GLY A 257 14.77 14.14 10.01
C GLY A 257 16.28 14.20 9.75
N SER A 258 17.06 14.39 10.83
CA SER A 258 18.50 14.53 10.76
C SER A 258 19.23 13.20 10.53
N SER A 259 20.30 13.25 9.74
CA SER A 259 21.28 12.19 9.52
C SER A 259 22.56 12.49 10.29
N SER A 260 23.28 11.47 10.76
CA SER A 260 24.64 11.63 11.30
C SER A 260 25.72 11.85 10.23
N ILE A 261 25.40 11.66 8.95
CA ILE A 261 26.30 11.88 7.81
C ILE A 261 25.59 12.72 6.74
N PRO A 262 26.21 13.78 6.19
CA PRO A 262 25.65 14.54 5.07
C PRO A 262 25.39 13.67 3.83
N THR A 263 24.26 13.88 3.16
CA THR A 263 23.87 13.12 1.94
C THR A 263 24.98 13.05 0.89
N HIS A 264 25.70 14.15 0.66
CA HIS A 264 26.76 14.18 -0.35
C HIS A 264 27.97 13.28 -0.02
N GLU A 265 28.32 13.11 1.26
CA GLU A 265 29.40 12.21 1.69
C GLU A 265 29.01 10.74 1.50
N LEU A 266 27.77 10.40 1.83
CA LEU A 266 27.19 9.08 1.62
C LEU A 266 27.14 8.70 0.13
N MET A 267 26.67 9.60 -0.73
CA MET A 267 26.62 9.34 -2.17
C MET A 267 28.03 9.20 -2.77
N ASN A 268 28.99 10.04 -2.35
CA ASN A 268 30.39 9.90 -2.77
C ASN A 268 31.02 8.58 -2.30
N TRP A 269 30.66 8.05 -1.13
CA TRP A 269 31.10 6.71 -0.70
C TRP A 269 30.51 5.60 -1.60
N LEU A 270 29.24 5.72 -1.95
CA LEU A 270 28.55 4.81 -2.87
C LEU A 270 29.14 4.84 -4.30
N ASP A 271 29.52 6.02 -4.82
CA ASP A 271 30.20 6.20 -6.11
C ASP A 271 31.54 5.44 -6.19
N ASN A 272 32.23 5.31 -5.05
CA ASN A 272 33.49 4.57 -4.91
C ASN A 272 33.30 3.06 -4.64
N CYS A 273 32.09 2.54 -4.81
CA CYS A 273 31.75 1.12 -4.72
C CYS A 273 31.54 0.48 -6.10
N GLY A 274 31.74 -0.83 -6.19
CA GLY A 274 31.45 -1.60 -7.39
C GLY A 274 29.93 -1.70 -7.62
N ASP A 275 29.53 -1.87 -8.88
CA ASP A 275 28.12 -2.08 -9.21
C ASP A 275 27.60 -3.34 -8.50
N HIS A 276 26.39 -3.25 -7.93
CA HIS A 276 25.76 -4.30 -7.13
C HIS A 276 26.58 -4.86 -5.94
N SER A 277 27.61 -4.16 -5.44
CA SER A 277 28.50 -4.66 -4.37
C SER A 277 28.13 -4.28 -2.93
N VAL A 278 27.06 -3.51 -2.71
CA VAL A 278 26.69 -2.94 -1.40
C VAL A 278 25.40 -3.55 -0.85
N VAL A 279 25.36 -3.85 0.44
CA VAL A 279 24.14 -4.16 1.21
C VAL A 279 23.60 -2.88 1.84
N TYR A 280 22.32 -2.59 1.68
CA TYR A 280 21.64 -1.57 2.50
C TYR A 280 20.81 -2.28 3.57
N ILE A 281 20.89 -1.82 4.83
CA ILE A 281 20.19 -2.40 5.98
C ILE A 281 19.35 -1.31 6.66
N CYS A 282 18.03 -1.47 6.69
CA CYS A 282 17.13 -0.57 7.39
C CYS A 282 15.83 -1.25 7.86
N PHE A 283 15.49 -1.03 9.13
CA PHE A 283 14.29 -1.57 9.78
C PHE A 283 13.13 -0.55 9.89
N GLY A 284 13.12 0.44 8.99
CA GLY A 284 12.02 1.39 8.84
C GLY A 284 11.96 2.49 9.91
N SER A 285 10.80 3.15 10.03
CA SER A 285 10.64 4.32 10.89
C SER A 285 10.53 4.00 12.39
N GLN A 286 10.04 2.81 12.76
CA GLN A 286 9.63 2.48 14.14
C GLN A 286 10.37 1.33 14.81
N ALA A 287 10.88 0.34 14.08
CA ALA A 287 11.54 -0.80 14.71
C ALA A 287 12.94 -0.44 15.23
N ILE A 288 13.30 -1.01 16.38
CA ILE A 288 14.57 -0.80 17.08
C ILE A 288 15.04 -2.18 17.54
N LEU A 289 16.24 -2.58 17.11
CA LEU A 289 16.78 -3.90 17.44
C LEU A 289 17.21 -3.98 18.91
N SER A 290 17.04 -5.15 19.53
CA SER A 290 17.72 -5.46 20.79
C SER A 290 19.24 -5.48 20.62
N ASN A 291 19.98 -5.20 21.68
CA ASN A 291 21.45 -5.20 21.63
C ASN A 291 22.03 -6.55 21.15
N LYS A 292 21.37 -7.68 21.47
CA LYS A 292 21.78 -9.01 20.98
C LYS A 292 21.51 -9.21 19.48
N GLN A 293 20.43 -8.65 18.93
CA GLN A 293 20.21 -8.61 17.48
C GLN A 293 21.22 -7.71 16.78
N MET A 294 21.61 -6.58 17.40
CA MET A 294 22.68 -5.72 16.90
C MET A 294 24.03 -6.46 16.87
N GLU A 295 24.36 -7.23 17.92
CA GLU A 295 25.58 -8.04 18.01
C GLU A 295 25.68 -9.09 16.90
N GLU A 296 24.66 -9.94 16.72
CA GLU A 296 24.67 -10.98 15.69
C GLU A 296 24.61 -10.42 14.27
N LEU A 297 23.86 -9.33 14.04
CA LEU A 297 23.84 -8.64 12.74
C LEU A 297 25.22 -8.02 12.43
N ALA A 298 25.86 -7.38 13.40
CA ALA A 298 27.21 -6.85 13.25
C ALA A 298 28.23 -7.96 12.97
N ALA A 299 28.18 -9.07 13.72
CA ALA A 299 29.06 -10.22 13.51
C ALA A 299 28.86 -10.86 12.13
N GLY A 300 27.62 -11.00 11.66
CA GLY A 300 27.32 -11.51 10.32
C GLY A 300 27.78 -10.56 9.21
N LEU A 301 27.63 -9.25 9.37
CA LEU A 301 28.17 -8.26 8.44
C LEU A 301 29.70 -8.30 8.39
N GLU A 302 30.37 -8.37 9.55
CA GLU A 302 31.84 -8.47 9.65
C GLU A 302 32.37 -9.76 9.00
N ALA A 303 31.70 -10.90 9.23
CA ALA A 303 32.06 -12.19 8.64
C ALA A 303 31.75 -12.30 7.13
N SER A 304 30.82 -11.51 6.60
CA SER A 304 30.46 -11.51 5.17
C SER A 304 31.52 -10.87 4.25
N ASP A 305 32.41 -10.05 4.82
CA ASP A 305 33.33 -9.14 4.13
C ASP A 305 32.68 -8.17 3.10
N ALA A 306 31.35 -8.08 3.09
CA ALA A 306 30.60 -7.25 2.17
C ALA A 306 30.71 -5.76 2.50
N ARG A 307 30.54 -4.90 1.48
CA ARG A 307 30.32 -3.48 1.73
C ARG A 307 28.89 -3.23 2.17
N PHE A 308 28.66 -2.35 3.14
CA PHE A 308 27.31 -2.11 3.64
C PHE A 308 27.04 -0.67 4.11
N ILE A 309 25.75 -0.31 4.09
CA ILE A 309 25.20 0.87 4.76
C ILE A 309 24.15 0.38 5.75
N TRP A 310 24.35 0.62 7.04
CA TRP A 310 23.43 0.23 8.11
C TRP A 310 22.83 1.47 8.79
N CYS A 311 21.53 1.67 8.62
CA CYS A 311 20.77 2.69 9.32
C CYS A 311 20.37 2.18 10.71
N VAL A 312 20.84 2.86 11.76
CA VAL A 312 20.68 2.48 13.17
C VAL A 312 19.92 3.54 13.96
N LYS A 313 19.11 3.08 14.91
CA LYS A 313 18.42 3.89 15.91
C LYS A 313 18.82 3.42 17.30
N GLU A 314 19.23 4.35 18.14
CA GLU A 314 19.61 4.09 19.53
C GLU A 314 18.60 4.71 20.48
N VAL A 315 18.17 3.95 21.49
CA VAL A 315 17.38 4.47 22.61
C VAL A 315 18.27 4.50 23.84
N LYS A 316 18.52 5.71 24.37
CA LYS A 316 19.22 5.91 25.64
C LYS A 316 18.20 5.87 26.78
N GLY A 317 18.42 4.98 27.75
CA GLY A 317 17.67 4.94 29.00
C GLY A 317 17.99 6.13 29.90
N GLU A 318 17.24 6.27 31.00
CA GLU A 318 17.32 7.41 31.92
C GLU A 318 18.70 7.57 32.59
N ASN A 319 19.48 6.49 32.66
CA ASN A 319 20.86 6.45 33.17
C ASN A 319 21.92 6.87 32.12
N GLY A 320 21.52 7.17 30.88
CA GLY A 320 22.41 7.52 29.77
C GLY A 320 23.03 6.31 29.05
N CYS A 321 22.84 5.09 29.54
CA CYS A 321 23.19 3.86 28.84
C CYS A 321 22.11 3.52 27.80
N ALA A 322 22.47 2.94 26.66
CA ALA A 322 21.49 2.55 25.65
C ALA A 322 20.92 1.15 25.93
N GLU A 323 19.60 1.06 26.01
CA GLU A 323 18.90 -0.20 26.32
C GLU A 323 18.67 -1.04 25.06
N PHE A 324 18.51 -0.36 23.91
CA PHE A 324 18.25 -0.95 22.61
C PHE A 324 19.04 -0.22 21.51
N GLY A 325 19.36 -0.95 20.43
CA GLY A 325 19.99 -0.41 19.24
C GLY A 325 21.49 -0.11 19.36
N MET A 326 22.17 -0.60 20.40
CA MET A 326 23.62 -0.36 20.55
C MET A 326 24.43 -1.03 19.45
N VAL A 327 25.23 -0.22 18.75
CA VAL A 327 26.29 -0.73 17.86
C VAL A 327 27.41 -1.33 18.73
N PRO A 328 27.87 -2.57 18.48
CA PRO A 328 28.89 -3.19 19.33
C PRO A 328 30.20 -2.41 19.39
N THR A 329 30.84 -2.38 20.57
CA THR A 329 32.06 -1.61 20.81
C THR A 329 33.17 -1.96 19.80
N GLY A 330 33.76 -0.92 19.20
CA GLY A 330 34.81 -1.04 18.20
C GLY A 330 34.37 -1.62 16.85
N PHE A 331 33.09 -1.93 16.63
CA PHE A 331 32.61 -2.45 15.33
C PHE A 331 32.89 -1.47 14.19
N THR A 332 32.57 -0.18 14.40
CA THR A 332 32.83 0.89 13.43
C THR A 332 34.31 0.97 13.02
N ASP A 333 35.23 0.68 13.96
CA ASP A 333 36.67 0.74 13.72
C ASP A 333 37.15 -0.48 12.92
N ARG A 334 36.55 -1.66 13.15
CA ARG A 334 36.86 -2.89 12.40
C ARG A 334 36.33 -2.87 10.97
N VAL A 335 35.25 -2.15 10.69
CA VAL A 335 34.62 -2.06 9.35
C VAL A 335 35.01 -0.79 8.57
N VAL A 336 35.99 -0.01 9.01
CA VAL A 336 36.46 1.21 8.30
C VAL A 336 36.76 0.90 6.83
N GLY A 337 36.17 1.68 5.93
CA GLY A 337 36.31 1.52 4.47
C GLY A 337 35.43 0.42 3.85
N LYS A 338 34.79 -0.44 4.65
CA LYS A 338 33.84 -1.47 4.20
C LYS A 338 32.39 -1.13 4.54
N GLY A 339 32.14 -0.63 5.75
CA GLY A 339 30.79 -0.35 6.26
C GLY A 339 30.60 1.11 6.66
N LEU A 340 29.40 1.65 6.38
CA LEU A 340 28.89 2.89 6.97
C LEU A 340 27.78 2.56 7.97
N VAL A 341 27.94 3.01 9.22
CA VAL A 341 26.89 2.94 10.24
C VAL A 341 26.34 4.36 10.45
N ILE A 342 25.09 4.58 10.05
CA ILE A 342 24.46 5.91 10.03
C ILE A 342 23.36 5.95 11.08
N ARG A 343 23.31 7.04 11.86
CA ARG A 343 22.33 7.25 12.93
C ARG A 343 21.29 8.26 12.48
N GLY A 344 20.02 7.98 12.77
CA GLY A 344 18.91 8.87 12.43
C GLY A 344 18.25 8.49 11.10
N TRP A 345 18.11 9.47 10.19
CA TRP A 345 17.50 9.28 8.88
C TRP A 345 18.54 9.09 7.77
N VAL A 346 18.15 8.44 6.67
CA VAL A 346 18.98 8.27 5.47
C VAL A 346 18.18 8.58 4.20
N PRO A 347 18.83 9.04 3.11
CA PRO A 347 18.21 9.24 1.80
C PRO A 347 17.93 7.88 1.13
N GLN A 348 16.95 7.14 1.66
CA GLN A 348 16.67 5.74 1.31
C GLN A 348 16.39 5.57 -0.20
N VAL A 349 15.64 6.49 -0.81
CA VAL A 349 15.28 6.42 -2.23
C VAL A 349 16.52 6.57 -3.13
N GLU A 350 17.46 7.42 -2.74
CA GLU A 350 18.72 7.64 -3.44
C GLU A 350 19.70 6.47 -3.26
N ILE A 351 19.80 5.90 -2.05
CA ILE A 351 20.55 4.66 -1.80
C ILE A 351 20.00 3.53 -2.66
N LEU A 352 18.67 3.33 -2.66
CA LEU A 352 18.01 2.26 -3.40
C LEU A 352 18.23 2.38 -4.92
N ARG A 353 18.25 3.61 -5.46
CA ARG A 353 18.50 3.87 -6.87
C ARG A 353 19.99 3.84 -7.27
N HIS A 354 20.91 3.68 -6.32
CA HIS A 354 22.33 3.72 -6.62
C HIS A 354 22.82 2.44 -7.30
N LYS A 355 23.60 2.56 -8.38
CA LYS A 355 24.12 1.41 -9.16
C LYS A 355 24.91 0.41 -8.31
N SER A 356 25.62 0.90 -7.30
CA SER A 356 26.42 0.10 -6.37
C SER A 356 25.59 -0.75 -5.41
N LEU A 357 24.29 -0.49 -5.28
CA LEU A 357 23.45 -1.29 -4.40
C LEU A 357 23.19 -2.67 -4.99
N GLY A 358 23.54 -3.69 -4.22
CA GLY A 358 23.35 -5.10 -4.52
C GLY A 358 22.06 -5.64 -3.94
N VAL A 359 21.77 -5.39 -2.66
CA VAL A 359 20.61 -5.99 -1.96
C VAL A 359 20.14 -5.11 -0.80
N PHE A 360 18.85 -5.17 -0.49
CA PHE A 360 18.22 -4.45 0.62
C PHE A 360 17.76 -5.41 1.73
N LEU A 361 18.45 -5.41 2.88
CA LEU A 361 17.97 -6.05 4.11
C LEU A 361 16.93 -5.13 4.77
N THR A 362 15.69 -5.62 4.82
CA THR A 362 14.52 -4.83 5.23
C THR A 362 13.57 -5.58 6.16
N HIS A 363 13.01 -4.83 7.10
CA HIS A 363 11.84 -5.20 7.89
C HIS A 363 10.55 -5.46 7.08
N CYS A 364 10.55 -5.33 5.75
CA CYS A 364 9.39 -5.58 4.88
C CYS A 364 8.17 -4.66 5.13
N GLY A 365 8.37 -3.48 5.72
CA GLY A 365 7.35 -2.42 5.76
C GLY A 365 7.01 -1.94 4.34
N TRP A 366 5.72 -1.83 4.02
CA TRP A 366 5.23 -1.77 2.63
C TRP A 366 5.82 -0.63 1.79
N ASN A 367 5.98 0.58 2.34
CA ASN A 367 6.61 1.70 1.62
C ASN A 367 8.07 1.37 1.20
N SER A 368 8.86 0.77 2.09
CA SER A 368 10.23 0.36 1.78
C SER A 368 10.28 -0.80 0.78
N VAL A 369 9.28 -1.68 0.79
CA VAL A 369 9.11 -2.73 -0.23
C VAL A 369 8.89 -2.08 -1.60
N LEU A 370 7.91 -1.19 -1.71
CA LEU A 370 7.59 -0.49 -2.96
C LEU A 370 8.78 0.31 -3.52
N GLU A 371 9.51 1.03 -2.67
CA GLU A 371 10.72 1.77 -3.07
C GLU A 371 11.81 0.84 -3.63
N GLY A 372 12.06 -0.30 -2.97
CA GLY A 372 13.05 -1.29 -3.43
C GLY A 372 12.63 -2.01 -4.73
N LEU A 373 11.33 -2.31 -4.86
CA LEU A 373 10.76 -2.88 -6.10
C LEU A 373 10.87 -1.91 -7.27
N VAL A 374 10.54 -0.63 -7.08
CA VAL A 374 10.73 0.40 -8.13
C VAL A 374 12.20 0.49 -8.55
N ALA A 375 13.13 0.38 -7.62
CA ALA A 375 14.57 0.39 -7.90
C ALA A 375 15.11 -0.92 -8.51
N GLY A 376 14.32 -2.01 -8.55
CA GLY A 376 14.78 -3.32 -9.03
C GLY A 376 15.80 -3.99 -8.12
N VAL A 377 15.76 -3.66 -6.82
CA VAL A 377 16.69 -4.16 -5.81
C VAL A 377 16.09 -5.40 -5.14
N PRO A 378 16.76 -6.57 -5.18
CA PRO A 378 16.30 -7.75 -4.46
C PRO A 378 16.43 -7.55 -2.95
N MET A 379 15.67 -8.31 -2.16
CA MET A 379 15.56 -8.09 -0.71
C MET A 379 16.02 -9.27 0.14
N ILE A 380 16.54 -8.94 1.32
CA ILE A 380 16.69 -9.87 2.45
C ILE A 380 15.62 -9.49 3.48
N ALA A 381 14.61 -10.34 3.61
CA ALA A 381 13.47 -10.13 4.48
C ALA A 381 13.79 -10.50 5.94
N TRP A 382 13.53 -9.56 6.84
CA TRP A 382 13.48 -9.79 8.29
C TRP A 382 12.24 -9.09 8.89
N PRO A 383 11.02 -9.61 8.65
CA PRO A 383 9.81 -9.01 9.19
C PRO A 383 9.81 -9.03 10.72
N MET A 384 9.32 -7.96 11.34
CA MET A 384 9.33 -7.78 12.79
C MET A 384 7.91 -7.71 13.37
N GLY A 385 7.02 -6.89 12.77
CA GLY A 385 5.68 -6.61 13.29
C GLY A 385 4.65 -6.19 12.23
N ALA A 386 3.50 -5.67 12.67
CA ALA A 386 2.41 -5.17 11.81
C ALA A 386 1.98 -6.16 10.70
N ASP A 387 2.03 -5.73 9.44
CA ASP A 387 1.76 -6.50 8.21
C ASP A 387 3.03 -7.11 7.59
N GLN A 388 4.20 -6.92 8.19
CA GLN A 388 5.50 -7.23 7.58
C GLN A 388 5.68 -8.72 7.27
N PHE A 389 5.15 -9.62 8.10
CA PHE A 389 5.20 -11.07 7.85
C PHE A 389 4.39 -11.47 6.61
N ILE A 390 3.29 -10.77 6.36
CA ILE A 390 2.43 -10.96 5.17
C ILE A 390 3.19 -10.45 3.93
N ASN A 391 3.80 -9.28 4.04
CA ASN A 391 4.60 -8.68 2.97
C ASN A 391 5.82 -9.55 2.63
N ALA A 392 6.54 -10.04 3.64
CA ALA A 392 7.68 -10.95 3.47
C ALA A 392 7.26 -12.26 2.79
N ARG A 393 6.10 -12.82 3.14
CA ARG A 393 5.54 -14.00 2.47
C ARG A 393 5.31 -13.74 0.98
N LEU A 394 4.62 -12.65 0.63
CA LEU A 394 4.35 -12.27 -0.77
C LEU A 394 5.65 -12.16 -1.57
N LEU A 395 6.68 -11.51 -1.01
CA LEU A 395 7.96 -11.28 -1.68
C LEU A 395 8.80 -12.56 -1.87
N VAL A 396 8.77 -13.47 -0.89
CA VAL A 396 9.56 -14.71 -0.89
C VAL A 396 8.84 -15.84 -1.63
N GLU A 397 7.58 -16.12 -1.30
CA GLU A 397 6.83 -17.30 -1.78
C GLU A 397 6.15 -17.08 -3.13
N GLU A 398 5.60 -15.88 -3.38
CA GLU A 398 4.77 -15.62 -4.58
C GLU A 398 5.53 -14.84 -5.66
N MET A 399 6.31 -13.84 -5.28
CA MET A 399 6.99 -12.94 -6.23
C MET A 399 8.41 -13.38 -6.59
N GLY A 400 9.10 -14.09 -5.70
CA GLY A 400 10.48 -14.55 -5.91
C GLY A 400 11.52 -13.42 -5.93
N VAL A 401 11.29 -12.34 -5.18
CA VAL A 401 12.14 -11.12 -5.13
C VAL A 401 12.85 -10.94 -3.79
N ALA A 402 12.66 -11.85 -2.84
CA ALA A 402 13.31 -11.83 -1.55
C ALA A 402 13.72 -13.22 -1.05
N VAL A 403 14.68 -13.26 -0.11
CA VAL A 403 14.97 -14.40 0.78
C VAL A 403 14.77 -13.99 2.24
N LYS A 404 14.34 -14.91 3.11
CA LYS A 404 14.15 -14.63 4.54
C LYS A 404 15.41 -15.00 5.34
N VAL A 405 15.94 -14.09 6.14
CA VAL A 405 17.12 -14.33 7.01
C VAL A 405 16.74 -14.57 8.47
N CYS A 406 15.67 -13.93 8.95
CA CYS A 406 15.14 -14.03 10.30
C CYS A 406 13.67 -13.56 10.29
N GLU A 407 12.92 -13.76 11.38
CA GLU A 407 11.57 -13.21 11.54
C GLU A 407 11.19 -13.05 13.02
N GLY A 408 10.54 -11.94 13.38
CA GLY A 408 10.11 -11.64 14.75
C GLY A 408 10.90 -10.53 15.44
N GLU A 409 10.20 -9.79 16.31
CA GLU A 409 10.77 -8.74 17.19
C GLU A 409 11.78 -9.32 18.19
N ASP A 410 11.53 -10.51 18.76
CA ASP A 410 12.41 -11.15 19.77
C ASP A 410 13.47 -12.08 19.15
N SER A 411 13.36 -12.40 17.86
CA SER A 411 14.22 -13.39 17.21
C SER A 411 15.61 -12.85 16.96
N ILE A 412 16.61 -13.55 17.49
CA ILE A 412 18.01 -13.26 17.27
C ILE A 412 18.49 -14.07 16.05
N PRO A 413 19.04 -13.43 15.01
CA PRO A 413 19.54 -14.14 13.84
C PRO A 413 20.81 -14.92 14.22
N ASN A 414 21.14 -15.96 13.45
CA ASN A 414 22.47 -16.55 13.49
C ASN A 414 23.41 -15.72 12.59
N SER A 415 24.54 -15.26 13.12
CA SER A 415 25.53 -14.47 12.36
C SER A 415 26.12 -15.18 11.14
N GLU A 416 26.32 -16.51 11.17
CA GLU A 416 26.77 -17.30 10.02
C GLU A 416 25.70 -17.34 8.91
N ASP A 417 24.42 -17.46 9.29
CA ASP A 417 23.30 -17.39 8.35
C ASP A 417 23.18 -16.00 7.71
N VAL A 418 23.34 -14.93 8.49
CA VAL A 418 23.40 -13.54 7.99
C VAL A 418 24.56 -13.38 7.00
N ALA A 419 25.76 -13.83 7.36
CA ALA A 419 26.94 -13.72 6.51
C ALA A 419 26.76 -14.46 5.18
N ARG A 420 26.27 -15.70 5.23
CA ARG A 420 25.97 -16.51 4.05
C ARG A 420 24.94 -15.84 3.13
N VAL A 421 23.80 -15.44 3.69
CA VAL A 421 22.71 -14.81 2.93
C VAL A 421 23.16 -13.49 2.29
N VAL A 422 23.97 -12.69 2.98
CA VAL A 422 24.58 -11.48 2.41
C VAL A 422 25.48 -11.80 1.22
N VAL A 423 26.42 -12.74 1.37
CA VAL A 423 27.36 -13.11 0.30
C VAL A 423 26.63 -13.68 -0.92
N GLU A 424 25.68 -14.59 -0.72
CA GLU A 424 24.85 -15.18 -1.79
C GLU A 424 24.05 -14.11 -2.54
N SER A 425 23.48 -13.14 -1.81
CA SER A 425 22.67 -12.06 -2.39
C SER A 425 23.45 -11.09 -3.28
N LEU A 426 24.74 -10.93 -3.05
CA LEU A 426 25.62 -10.07 -3.86
C LEU A 426 26.15 -10.78 -5.12
N GLY A 427 25.85 -12.05 -5.32
CA GLY A 427 26.25 -12.79 -6.52
C GLY A 427 25.63 -12.23 -7.82
N GLU A 428 26.44 -12.14 -8.88
CA GLU A 428 26.03 -11.59 -10.19
C GLU A 428 24.83 -12.34 -10.80
N ASN A 429 24.84 -13.68 -10.67
CA ASN A 429 23.85 -14.58 -11.29
C ASN A 429 22.69 -14.95 -10.36
N TRP A 430 22.43 -14.18 -9.30
CA TRP A 430 21.35 -14.49 -8.36
C TRP A 430 19.97 -14.34 -9.05
N PRO A 431 19.15 -15.41 -9.19
CA PRO A 431 17.91 -15.36 -9.99
C PRO A 431 16.90 -14.32 -9.47
N ILE A 432 16.92 -14.08 -8.16
CA ILE A 432 16.08 -13.11 -7.46
C ILE A 432 16.37 -11.67 -7.93
N ARG A 433 17.62 -11.37 -8.33
CA ARG A 433 18.00 -10.09 -8.95
C ARG A 433 17.38 -9.89 -10.33
N VAL A 434 17.28 -10.95 -11.14
CA VAL A 434 16.59 -10.90 -12.44
C VAL A 434 15.11 -10.64 -12.22
N ARG A 435 14.49 -11.38 -11.29
CA ARG A 435 13.08 -11.24 -10.95
C ARG A 435 12.73 -9.86 -10.37
N ALA A 436 13.59 -9.29 -9.54
CA ALA A 436 13.43 -7.91 -9.04
C ALA A 436 13.50 -6.87 -10.17
N LYS A 437 14.37 -7.06 -11.17
CA LYS A 437 14.46 -6.19 -12.36
C LYS A 437 13.21 -6.30 -13.26
N GLU A 438 12.66 -7.49 -13.45
CA GLU A 438 11.37 -7.68 -14.15
C GLU A 438 10.23 -6.92 -13.45
N LEU A 439 10.11 -7.10 -12.13
CA LEU A 439 9.04 -6.49 -11.34
C LEU A 439 9.19 -4.96 -11.23
N SER A 440 10.43 -4.44 -11.28
CA SER A 440 10.72 -3.00 -11.44
C SER A 440 10.19 -2.44 -12.75
N VAL A 441 10.32 -3.17 -13.87
CA VAL A 441 9.77 -2.72 -15.16
C VAL A 441 8.24 -2.62 -15.10
N ALA A 442 7.57 -3.58 -14.46
CA ALA A 442 6.13 -3.54 -14.23
C ALA A 442 5.72 -2.37 -13.31
N ALA A 443 6.41 -2.19 -12.17
CA ALA A 443 6.21 -1.07 -11.25
C ALA A 443 6.37 0.31 -11.94
N LEU A 444 7.38 0.46 -12.79
CA LEU A 444 7.62 1.67 -13.58
C LEU A 444 6.58 1.85 -14.72
N GLY A 445 5.96 0.76 -15.19
CA GLY A 445 4.79 0.77 -16.06
C GLY A 445 3.58 1.36 -15.35
N ALA A 446 3.20 0.79 -14.20
CA ALA A 446 2.09 1.25 -13.37
C ALA A 446 2.21 2.74 -12.99
N ILE A 447 3.41 3.23 -12.65
CA ILE A 447 3.66 4.66 -12.39
C ILE A 447 3.38 5.55 -13.61
N LYS A 448 3.68 5.08 -14.83
CA LYS A 448 3.42 5.85 -16.06
C LYS A 448 1.94 5.89 -16.38
N GLU A 449 1.23 4.78 -16.15
CA GLU A 449 -0.22 4.71 -16.34
C GLU A 449 -0.95 5.57 -15.30
N ALA A 450 -0.53 5.56 -14.03
CA ALA A 450 -1.15 6.33 -12.96
C ALA A 450 -0.97 7.86 -13.07
N ARG A 451 -0.01 8.35 -13.87
CA ARG A 451 0.20 9.79 -14.06
C ARG A 451 -0.79 10.37 -15.08
N PRO A 452 -1.41 11.53 -14.81
CA PRO A 452 -2.16 12.26 -15.83
C PRO A 452 -1.24 12.60 -17.01
N LEU A 453 -1.63 12.19 -18.22
CA LEU A 453 -0.95 12.61 -19.45
C LEU A 453 -1.01 14.14 -19.56
N SER A 454 0.07 14.78 -20.01
CA SER A 454 0.03 16.23 -20.23
C SER A 454 -0.94 16.57 -21.39
N PRO A 455 -1.51 17.79 -21.45
CA PRO A 455 -2.50 18.14 -22.46
C PRO A 455 -2.01 18.12 -23.93
N ALA A 456 -0.72 17.87 -24.16
CA ALA A 456 -0.05 18.07 -25.44
C ALA A 456 -0.05 16.86 -26.39
N VAL A 457 -0.68 15.73 -26.03
CA VAL A 457 -0.64 14.48 -26.82
C VAL A 457 -2.05 13.99 -27.17
N GLN A 458 -2.77 14.76 -28.00
CA GLN A 458 -3.86 14.21 -28.79
C GLN A 458 -3.29 13.38 -29.95
N VAL A 459 -3.14 12.07 -29.75
CA VAL A 459 -2.93 11.15 -30.87
C VAL A 459 -4.28 10.95 -31.57
N THR A 460 -4.44 11.58 -32.73
CA THR A 460 -5.57 11.35 -33.64
C THR A 460 -5.51 9.93 -34.22
N ARG A 461 -6.18 8.98 -33.55
CA ARG A 461 -6.48 7.67 -34.13
C ARG A 461 -7.71 7.79 -35.04
N THR A 462 -7.46 8.08 -36.31
CA THR A 462 -8.48 8.05 -37.36
C THR A 462 -8.99 6.61 -37.53
N VAL A 463 -10.18 6.32 -37.02
CA VAL A 463 -10.87 5.05 -37.31
C VAL A 463 -11.45 5.14 -38.72
N ALA A 464 -10.90 4.36 -39.65
CA ALA A 464 -11.48 4.23 -40.98
C ALA A 464 -12.81 3.45 -40.88
N VAL A 465 -13.92 4.10 -41.24
CA VAL A 465 -15.23 3.47 -41.35
C VAL A 465 -15.25 2.64 -42.64
N PRO A 466 -15.55 1.32 -42.60
CA PRO A 466 -15.82 0.56 -43.81
C PRO A 466 -17.17 1.00 -44.39
N VAL A 467 -17.16 1.52 -45.62
CA VAL A 467 -18.39 1.79 -46.37
C VAL A 467 -19.03 0.45 -46.74
N GLN A 468 -20.31 0.27 -46.42
CA GLN A 468 -21.09 -0.85 -46.95
C GLN A 468 -21.41 -0.59 -48.41
N GLU A 469 -21.00 -1.49 -49.31
CA GLU A 469 -21.46 -1.46 -50.70
C GLU A 469 -22.88 -2.04 -50.79
N GLU A 470 -23.83 -1.21 -51.23
CA GLU A 470 -25.12 -1.68 -51.71
C GLU A 470 -24.94 -2.38 -53.06
N GLN A 471 -25.36 -3.65 -53.16
CA GLN A 471 -25.78 -4.23 -54.42
C GLN A 471 -27.14 -4.94 -54.26
N GLN A 472 -28.18 -4.32 -54.78
CA GLN A 472 -29.44 -4.99 -55.10
C GLN A 472 -29.62 -5.03 -56.62
N GLY A 473 -30.04 -6.20 -57.13
CA GLY A 473 -30.79 -6.29 -58.39
C GLY A 473 -30.19 -7.15 -59.50
N ALA A 474 -30.59 -8.43 -59.56
CA ALA A 474 -30.94 -9.12 -60.81
C ALA A 474 -31.64 -10.48 -60.56
N THR A 475 -32.96 -10.46 -60.71
CA THR A 475 -33.85 -11.39 -61.46
C THR A 475 -33.62 -12.92 -61.52
N ILE A 476 -34.74 -13.64 -61.45
CA ILE A 476 -34.94 -15.10 -61.47
C ILE A 476 -34.95 -15.68 -62.91
N ALA A 477 -34.25 -16.81 -63.12
CA ALA A 477 -34.62 -17.95 -64.01
C ALA A 477 -33.66 -19.12 -63.71
N ALA A 478 -34.12 -20.23 -63.12
CA ALA A 478 -34.60 -21.44 -63.82
C ALA A 478 -33.53 -22.14 -64.68
N ASP A 479 -33.00 -23.28 -64.20
CA ASP A 479 -33.09 -24.53 -64.98
C ASP A 479 -32.84 -25.81 -64.15
N ILE A 480 -33.20 -26.95 -64.74
CA ILE A 480 -33.37 -28.28 -64.11
C ILE A 480 -32.14 -29.18 -64.39
N VAL A 481 -31.81 -30.10 -63.48
CA VAL A 481 -31.42 -31.53 -63.71
C VAL A 481 -30.75 -32.13 -62.46
N ALA A 482 -31.19 -33.33 -62.08
CA ALA A 482 -30.55 -34.28 -61.13
C ALA A 482 -30.40 -35.64 -61.87
N PRO A 483 -30.01 -36.79 -61.27
CA PRO A 483 -29.53 -37.09 -59.90
C PRO A 483 -28.31 -38.05 -59.85
N THR A 484 -27.80 -38.37 -58.64
CA THR A 484 -27.44 -39.72 -58.10
C THR A 484 -26.75 -39.53 -56.72
N GLN A 485 -27.31 -39.97 -55.57
CA GLN A 485 -27.15 -41.31 -54.95
C GLN A 485 -25.67 -41.76 -54.85
N THR A 486 -25.10 -42.10 -53.68
CA THR A 486 -25.61 -43.00 -52.62
C THR A 486 -25.04 -42.75 -51.21
N VAL A 487 -25.87 -42.96 -50.16
CA VAL A 487 -25.68 -43.81 -48.95
C VAL A 487 -24.28 -43.84 -48.29
N VAL A 488 -24.09 -43.47 -47.02
CA VAL A 488 -24.30 -44.30 -45.79
C VAL A 488 -24.60 -43.42 -44.55
N ALA A 489 -25.40 -43.94 -43.61
CA ALA A 489 -25.81 -43.35 -42.31
C ALA A 489 -25.12 -44.11 -41.12
N PRO A 490 -25.35 -43.88 -39.79
CA PRO A 490 -26.50 -43.17 -39.19
C PRO A 490 -26.30 -42.36 -37.86
N THR A 491 -27.33 -41.56 -37.51
CA THR A 491 -27.90 -41.22 -36.15
C THR A 491 -26.99 -40.81 -34.98
N VAL A 492 -27.36 -39.84 -34.12
CA VAL A 492 -28.37 -39.86 -33.01
C VAL A 492 -28.45 -38.41 -32.45
N ALA A 493 -29.53 -37.79 -31.93
CA ALA A 493 -31.00 -38.04 -31.89
C ALA A 493 -31.74 -36.72 -31.53
N ALA A 494 -33.02 -36.56 -31.91
CA ALA A 494 -33.92 -35.45 -31.55
C ALA A 494 -35.40 -35.81 -31.89
N PRO A 495 -36.43 -34.96 -31.64
CA PRO A 495 -36.90 -34.50 -30.32
C PRO A 495 -38.46 -34.47 -30.19
N VAL A 496 -38.99 -34.25 -28.98
CA VAL A 496 -40.38 -33.77 -28.71
C VAL A 496 -40.31 -33.01 -27.36
N SER A 497 -40.63 -31.72 -27.12
CA SER A 497 -41.41 -30.65 -27.78
C SER A 497 -42.92 -30.59 -27.46
N LEU A 498 -43.37 -29.57 -26.70
CA LEU A 498 -44.43 -28.58 -27.09
C LEU A 498 -45.19 -27.94 -25.90
N ARG A 499 -45.13 -26.58 -25.80
CA ARG A 499 -46.24 -25.60 -25.55
C ARG A 499 -47.06 -25.72 -24.22
N ARG A 500 -47.77 -24.72 -23.65
CA ARG A 500 -48.22 -23.31 -23.90
C ARG A 500 -48.67 -22.77 -22.48
N SER A 501 -49.01 -21.51 -22.15
CA SER A 501 -48.91 -20.15 -22.75
C SER A 501 -49.34 -19.06 -21.75
N SER A 502 -48.73 -17.86 -21.85
CA SER A 502 -49.29 -16.51 -21.58
C SER A 502 -50.12 -16.20 -20.32
N ARG A 503 -49.71 -15.15 -19.58
CA ARG A 503 -50.58 -13.98 -19.28
C ARG A 503 -49.80 -12.77 -18.76
N ASP A 504 -50.05 -11.60 -19.37
CA ASP A 504 -49.58 -10.29 -18.92
C ASP A 504 -50.27 -9.79 -17.63
N ARG A 505 -49.55 -8.98 -16.86
CA ARG A 505 -50.06 -7.72 -16.27
C ARG A 505 -48.88 -6.75 -16.01
N ARG A 506 -48.97 -5.53 -16.56
CA ARG A 506 -48.04 -4.41 -16.29
C ARG A 506 -48.58 -3.52 -15.16
N SER A 507 -47.67 -3.01 -14.32
CA SER A 507 -47.79 -1.77 -13.52
C SER A 507 -46.46 -1.60 -12.73
N ALA A 508 -45.36 -1.16 -13.35
CA ALA A 508 -45.03 0.25 -13.60
C ALA A 508 -44.77 1.08 -12.31
N MET A 509 -43.49 1.21 -11.92
CA MET A 509 -42.98 2.42 -11.26
C MET A 509 -41.44 2.56 -11.43
N SER A 510 -41.04 3.71 -11.96
CA SER A 510 -39.70 4.34 -12.00
C SER A 510 -38.46 3.58 -12.52
N SER A 511 -37.97 4.04 -13.66
CA SER A 511 -36.55 4.14 -14.04
C SER A 511 -35.89 5.36 -13.31
N ASP A 512 -34.63 5.79 -13.46
CA ASP A 512 -33.46 5.47 -14.31
C ASP A 512 -32.18 5.70 -13.49
N TYR A 513 -31.06 5.01 -13.78
CA TYR A 513 -29.67 5.50 -13.61
C TYR A 513 -28.65 4.49 -14.19
N GLU A 514 -28.39 4.55 -15.50
CA GLU A 514 -27.19 3.97 -16.13
C GLU A 514 -26.46 5.07 -16.91
N VAL A 515 -25.18 5.26 -16.62
CA VAL A 515 -24.26 6.04 -17.48
C VAL A 515 -22.94 5.28 -17.57
N TYR A 516 -22.77 4.60 -18.71
CA TYR A 516 -21.54 3.90 -19.04
C TYR A 516 -20.32 4.83 -19.12
N LEU A 517 -19.17 4.22 -18.90
CA LEU A 517 -17.93 4.89 -18.55
C LEU A 517 -16.76 4.01 -19.03
N ASN A 518 -15.99 4.52 -20.01
CA ASN A 518 -14.55 4.31 -20.28
C ASN A 518 -14.18 5.23 -21.47
N GLU A 519 -12.94 5.65 -21.72
CA GLU A 519 -11.69 4.89 -21.57
C GLU A 519 -10.60 5.57 -20.73
N ALA A 520 -10.05 4.77 -19.81
CA ALA A 520 -8.64 4.77 -19.36
C ALA A 520 -8.08 6.04 -18.66
N THR A 521 -8.08 5.95 -17.33
CA THR A 521 -7.12 6.58 -16.39
C THR A 521 -7.15 8.10 -16.16
N PHE A 522 -7.36 8.97 -17.16
CA PHE A 522 -7.81 10.37 -16.87
C PHE A 522 -9.19 10.39 -16.19
N TYR A 523 -9.88 9.28 -16.39
CA TYR A 523 -11.09 8.74 -15.80
C TYR A 523 -11.01 8.39 -14.30
N ILE A 524 -9.82 8.08 -13.75
CA ILE A 524 -9.70 7.47 -12.40
C ILE A 524 -9.95 8.47 -11.25
N LEU A 525 -9.87 9.78 -11.47
CA LEU A 525 -10.03 10.77 -10.40
C LEU A 525 -11.19 11.76 -10.62
N SER A 526 -11.59 11.99 -11.87
CA SER A 526 -12.79 12.78 -12.20
C SER A 526 -14.10 12.09 -11.79
N ARG A 527 -14.12 10.75 -11.67
CA ARG A 527 -15.28 9.92 -11.29
C ARG A 527 -15.16 9.21 -9.94
N VAL A 528 -14.10 9.51 -9.17
CA VAL A 528 -13.97 8.99 -7.79
C VAL A 528 -14.79 9.82 -6.80
N LEU A 529 -15.26 11.02 -7.17
CA LEU A 529 -16.02 11.93 -6.29
C LEU A 529 -17.17 12.72 -6.94
N PHE A 530 -17.38 12.59 -8.25
CA PHE A 530 -18.43 13.26 -9.02
C PHE A 530 -18.98 12.34 -10.11
#